data_AF-A0A2T6N8Q8-F1
#
_entry.id   AF-A0A2T6N8Q8-F1
#
_cell.length_a   1.000
_cell.length_b   1.000
_cell.length_c   1.000
_cell.angle_alpha   90.00
_cell.angle_beta   90.00
_cell.angle_gamma   90.00
#
_symmetry.space_group_name_H-M   'P 1'
#
loop_
_entity.id
_entity.type
_entity.pdbx_description
1 polymer ?
#
loop_
_entity_poly.entity_id
_entity_poly.type
_entity_poly.pdbx_seq_one_letter_code
_entity_poly.pdbx_strand_id
1 'polypeptide(L)' 'MSLHNKLANSHPSLQRGIVWCRQCGRSQRVNSSHALQHGWPKCCGYTMTIDSPEEQKRLST' A
#
# COMPACT_ATOMS: atom_id res chain seq x y z
N MET A 1 -13.78 15.29 8.20
CA MET A 1 -12.80 14.30 7.69
C MET A 1 -13.11 12.94 8.28
N SER A 2 -13.17 11.88 7.48
CA SER A 2 -13.39 10.51 7.96
C SER A 2 -12.17 9.97 8.71
N LEU A 3 -12.37 8.99 9.61
CA LEU A 3 -11.28 8.29 10.32
C LEU A 3 -10.22 7.74 9.34
N HIS A 4 -10.66 7.16 8.24
CA HIS A 4 -9.78 6.62 7.20
C HIS A 4 -8.92 7.69 6.53
N ASN A 5 -9.41 8.92 6.37
CA ASN A 5 -8.58 10.03 5.90
C ASN A 5 -7.52 10.42 6.94
N LYS A 6 -7.83 10.39 8.24
CA LYS A 6 -6.82 10.66 9.28
C LYS A 6 -5.74 9.58 9.28
N LEU A 7 -6.12 8.30 9.17
CA LEU A 7 -5.19 7.17 9.09
C LEU A 7 -4.36 7.19 7.81
N ALA A 8 -4.97 7.47 6.65
CA ALA A 8 -4.24 7.61 5.40
C ALA A 8 -3.18 8.71 5.44
N ASN A 9 -3.37 9.72 6.30
CA ASN A 9 -2.42 10.81 6.52
C ASN A 9 -1.50 10.61 7.73
N SER A 10 -1.63 9.52 8.49
CA SER A 10 -0.83 9.33 9.71
C SER A 10 0.55 8.74 9.46
N HIS A 11 0.79 8.14 8.29
CA HIS A 11 2.05 7.49 7.98
C HIS A 11 2.52 7.81 6.55
N PRO A 12 3.82 8.07 6.31
CA PRO A 12 4.33 8.45 5.00
C PRO A 12 4.05 7.42 3.90
N SER A 13 4.08 6.13 4.23
CA SER A 13 3.79 5.05 3.27
C SER A 13 2.33 5.07 2.78
N LEU A 14 1.38 5.46 3.65
CA LEU A 14 -0.02 5.63 3.29
C LEU A 14 -0.25 6.94 2.53
N GLN A 15 0.40 8.03 2.92
CA GLN A 15 0.29 9.31 2.21
C GLN A 15 0.81 9.23 0.78
N ARG A 16 1.88 8.45 0.56
CA ARG A 16 2.45 8.16 -0.75
C ARG A 16 1.40 7.60 -1.73
N GLY A 17 0.43 6.82 -1.22
CA GLY A 17 -0.66 6.29 -2.01
C GLY A 17 -0.18 5.38 -3.14
N ILE A 18 0.89 4.62 -2.91
CA ILE A 18 1.41 3.62 -3.85
C ILE A 18 1.46 2.28 -3.12
N VAL A 19 1.13 1.22 -3.85
CA VAL A 19 1.28 -0.16 -3.40
C VAL A 19 2.09 -0.97 -4.40
N TRP A 20 2.67 -2.07 -3.94
CA TRP A 20 3.58 -2.94 -4.69
C TRP A 20 3.14 -4.41 -4.63
N CYS A 21 3.31 -5.10 -5.76
CA CYS A 21 3.22 -6.55 -5.83
C CYS A 21 4.55 -7.15 -5.40
N ARG A 22 4.52 -8.04 -4.42
CA ARG A 22 5.73 -8.77 -3.95
C ARG A 22 6.22 -9.82 -4.94
N GLN A 23 5.38 -10.23 -5.89
CA GLN A 23 5.70 -11.30 -6.83
C GLN A 23 6.34 -10.79 -8.12
N CYS A 24 5.74 -9.77 -8.75
CA CYS A 24 6.22 -9.22 -10.04
C CYS A 24 6.85 -7.83 -9.91
N GLY A 25 6.84 -7.22 -8.72
CA GLY A 25 7.38 -5.87 -8.49
C GLY A 25 6.51 -4.72 -9.01
N ARG A 26 5.37 -5.00 -9.66
CA ARG A 26 4.47 -3.97 -10.19
C ARG A 26 4.03 -3.02 -9.07
N SER A 27 4.07 -1.72 -9.34
CA SER A 27 3.51 -0.69 -8.48
C SER A 27 2.18 -0.17 -9.02
N GLN A 28 1.32 0.33 -8.12
CA GLN A 28 0.05 0.96 -8.49
C GLN A 28 -0.27 2.10 -7.53
N ARG A 29 -0.72 3.23 -8.08
CA ARG A 29 -1.23 4.36 -7.29
C ARG A 29 -2.65 4.07 -6.83
N VAL A 30 -2.93 4.34 -5.57
CA VAL A 30 -4.22 4.10 -4.91
C VAL A 30 -4.58 5.26 -4.00
N ASN A 31 -5.87 5.46 -3.79
CA ASN A 31 -6.34 6.29 -2.69
C ASN A 31 -6.32 5.45 -1.41
N SER A 32 -5.34 5.70 -0.53
CA SER A 32 -5.17 4.94 0.71
C SER A 32 -6.39 5.00 1.62
N SER A 33 -7.11 6.12 1.69
CA SER A 33 -8.30 6.19 2.56
C SER A 33 -9.47 5.37 2.02
N HIS A 34 -9.57 5.24 0.70
CA HIS A 34 -10.52 4.34 0.04
C HIS A 34 -10.09 2.88 0.19
N ALA A 35 -8.79 2.57 -0.01
CA ALA A 35 -8.25 1.23 0.14
C ALA A 35 -8.35 0.70 1.58
N LEU A 36 -8.22 1.58 2.59
CA LEU A 36 -8.47 1.23 3.99
C LEU A 36 -9.94 0.84 4.25
N GLN A 37 -10.88 1.32 3.44
CA GLN A 37 -12.31 1.00 3.58
C GLN A 37 -12.73 -0.23 2.78
N HIS A 38 -12.19 -0.38 1.58
CA HIS A 38 -12.65 -1.38 0.60
C HIS A 38 -11.63 -2.51 0.35
N GLY A 39 -10.45 -2.41 0.96
CA GLY A 39 -9.33 -3.32 0.74
C GLY A 39 -8.34 -2.83 -0.31
N TRP A 40 -7.15 -3.44 -0.28
CA TRP A 40 -6.06 -3.14 -1.21
C TRP A 40 -6.23 -3.89 -2.53
N PRO A 41 -5.73 -3.34 -3.66
CA PRO A 41 -5.78 -4.03 -4.95
C PRO A 41 -4.95 -5.32 -4.92
N LYS A 42 -5.30 -6.25 -5.82
CA LYS A 42 -4.61 -7.53 -5.97
C LYS A 42 -3.74 -7.53 -7.23
N CYS A 43 -2.61 -8.23 -7.16
CA CYS A 43 -1.72 -8.48 -8.29
C CYS A 43 -1.08 -9.87 -8.13
N CYS A 44 -0.93 -10.62 -9.23
CA CYS A 44 -0.42 -12.01 -9.22
C CYS A 44 -1.19 -12.95 -8.26
N GLY A 45 -2.48 -12.70 -8.04
CA GLY A 45 -3.32 -13.49 -7.12
C GLY A 45 -3.26 -13.06 -5.65
N TYR A 46 -2.36 -12.15 -5.28
CA TYR A 46 -2.16 -11.71 -3.89
C TYR A 46 -2.50 -10.23 -3.70
N THR A 47 -2.90 -9.86 -2.48
CA THR A 47 -3.08 -8.46 -2.09
C THR A 47 -1.74 -7.73 -2.13
N MET A 48 -1.71 -6.55 -2.77
CA MET A 48 -0.52 -5.70 -2.85
C MET A 48 -0.20 -5.07 -1.48
N THR A 49 1.07 -4.74 -1.24
CA THR A 49 1.54 -4.12 0.02
C THR A 49 1.84 -2.63 -0.16
N ILE A 50 1.75 -1.87 0.94
CA ILE A 50 2.18 -0.47 1.02
C ILE A 50 3.70 -0.29 1.12
N ASP A 51 4.44 -1.37 1.36
CA ASP A 51 5.90 -1.33 1.47
C ASP A 51 6.53 -1.31 0.08
N SER A 52 7.44 -0.37 -0.12
CA SER A 52 8.27 -0.29 -1.33
C SER A 52 9.20 -1.51 -1.44
N PRO A 53 9.73 -1.83 -2.63
CA PRO A 53 10.64 -2.97 -2.81
C PRO A 53 11.88 -2.89 -1.92
N GLU A 54 12.37 -1.69 -1.61
CA GLU A 54 13.48 -1.47 -0.69
C GLU A 54 13.10 -1.77 0.76
N GLU A 55 11.92 -1.34 1.19
CA GLU A 55 11.36 -1.66 2.51
C GLU A 55 11.13 -3.18 2.66
N GLN A 56 10.61 -3.83 1.62
CA GLN A 56 10.47 -5.29 1.57
C GLN A 56 11.81 -6.00 1.70
N LYS A 57 12.85 -5.56 0.96
CA LYS A 57 14.20 -6.12 1.07
C LYS A 57 14.76 -6.02 2.49
N ARG A 58 14.54 -4.88 3.17
CA ARG A 58 14.95 -4.68 4.57
C ARG A 58 14.21 -5.59 5.55
N LEU A 59 12.95 -5.90 5.27
CA LEU A 59 12.11 -6.77 6.12
C LEU A 59 12.34 -8.27 5.89
N SER A 60 12.97 -8.65 4.77
CA SER A 60 13.28 -10.05 4.43
C SER A 60 14.64 -10.56 4.93
N THR A 61 15.37 -9.74 5.70
CA THR A 61 16.65 -10.05 6.35
C THR A 61 16.47 -10.13 7.86
#